data_AF-A0A810NNB8-F1
#
_entry.id   AF-A0A810NNB8-F1
#
_cell.length_a   1.000
_cell.length_b   1.000
_cell.length_c   1.000
_cell.angle_alpha   90.00
_cell.angle_beta   90.00
_cell.angle_gamma   90.00
#
_symmetry.space_group_name_H-M   'P 1'
#
loop_
_entity.id
_entity.type
_entity.pdbx_description
1 polymer ?
#
loop_
_entity_poly.entity_id
_entity_poly.type
_entity_poly.pdbx_seq_one_letter_code
_entity_poly.pdbx_strand_id
1 'polypeptide(L)'
;MNLWADVTGRRQRWADRQNARLRREYEASLRHWQSEADLNEHYHALALGARPLGPDQAPAGVGLGEDEEVYWAGSGAVLVECAEPVRMFRPVHAAYCPARRVGAYAPLYYDADASRDRGRVVVTDQRVLFIGGHVDRTWPFAALTGLVHSHRGAMTLMRVSHRQADSGLALDQRSGDEFRFFLALAMAAARGDRPGFVAHVAQLAARHLAERPTPPRQVSPRQAPAAATAAATWLTRSCFGPPGATTVRQAVPVLIMAMIALGAGVVLVPGSADGQASSPAAAARTPGPTTGVTAQGGPSPKRSPKRSPERSPEPARRPQPSTTPTRSPAWRSPSPSAVAADPVAYCEALENPWGYTFCEGEPITEPDAAFCDYFECVKNFWHGKGQVVQCEDGTFSKSGGRGGSCVQHGGEKRTLYQEG
;
A
#
# COMPACT_ATOMS: atom_id res chain seq x y z
N MET A 1 -50.25 5.69 22.13
CA MET A 1 -49.05 6.51 21.90
C MET A 1 -48.24 5.89 20.75
N ASN A 2 -47.73 6.74 19.85
CA ASN A 2 -47.60 6.47 18.41
C ASN A 2 -46.39 5.60 18.00
N LEU A 3 -46.62 4.33 17.64
CA LEU A 3 -45.63 3.46 16.98
C LEU A 3 -45.03 4.10 15.70
N TRP A 4 -45.84 4.85 14.96
CA TRP A 4 -45.40 5.55 13.75
C TRP A 4 -44.36 6.65 14.03
N ALA A 5 -44.42 7.32 15.18
CA ALA A 5 -43.45 8.34 15.57
C ALA A 5 -42.10 7.74 16.01
N ASP A 6 -42.10 6.55 16.63
CA ASP A 6 -40.86 5.85 16.99
C ASP A 6 -40.12 5.31 15.74
N VAL A 7 -40.86 4.77 14.77
CA VAL A 7 -40.28 4.25 13.53
C VAL A 7 -39.64 5.36 12.69
N THR A 8 -40.32 6.51 12.53
CA THR A 8 -39.76 7.66 11.80
C THR A 8 -38.53 8.24 12.52
N GLY A 9 -38.59 8.37 13.85
CA GLY A 9 -37.44 8.82 14.65
C GLY A 9 -36.23 7.88 14.55
N ARG A 10 -36.45 6.56 14.56
CA ARG A 10 -35.37 5.56 14.41
C ARG A 10 -34.70 5.64 13.04
N ARG A 11 -35.49 5.75 11.97
CA ARG A 11 -34.99 5.88 10.60
C ARG A 11 -34.22 7.18 10.39
N GLN A 12 -34.69 8.29 10.96
CA GLN A 12 -33.97 9.56 10.96
C GLN A 12 -32.61 9.43 11.64
N ARG A 13 -32.58 8.90 12.88
CA ARG A 13 -31.33 8.68 13.62
C ARG A 13 -30.36 7.75 12.87
N TRP A 14 -30.85 6.76 12.14
CA TRP A 14 -30.02 5.92 11.28
C TRP A 14 -29.38 6.73 10.16
N ALA A 15 -30.17 7.51 9.40
CA ALA A 15 -29.66 8.31 8.30
C ALA A 15 -28.64 9.34 8.78
N ASP A 16 -28.89 9.99 9.92
CA ASP A 16 -27.97 10.94 10.54
C ASP A 16 -26.63 10.28 10.90
N ARG A 17 -26.66 9.08 11.51
CA ARG A 17 -25.44 8.34 11.84
C ARG A 17 -24.65 7.92 10.60
N GLN A 18 -25.32 7.43 9.57
CA GLN A 18 -24.67 7.04 8.31
C GLN A 18 -24.05 8.26 7.62
N ASN A 19 -24.81 9.36 7.50
CA ASN A 19 -24.32 10.60 6.91
C ASN A 19 -23.16 11.20 7.71
N ALA A 20 -23.20 11.12 9.04
CA ALA A 20 -22.08 11.54 9.89
C ALA A 20 -20.83 10.66 9.67
N ARG A 21 -20.99 9.35 9.48
CA ARG A 21 -19.87 8.45 9.14
C ARG A 21 -19.27 8.80 7.78
N LEU A 22 -20.10 8.88 6.74
CA LEU A 22 -19.69 9.26 5.38
C LEU A 22 -18.95 10.60 5.37
N ARG A 23 -19.44 11.57 6.16
CA ARG A 23 -18.79 12.89 6.29
C ARG A 23 -17.39 12.77 6.92
N ARG A 24 -17.24 12.03 8.02
CA ARG A 24 -15.93 11.83 8.67
C ARG A 24 -14.93 11.12 7.76
N GLU A 25 -15.38 10.13 7.01
CA GLU A 25 -14.57 9.41 6.02
C GLU A 25 -14.13 10.36 4.90
N TYR A 26 -15.06 11.13 4.33
CA TYR A 26 -14.77 12.13 3.31
C TYR A 26 -13.80 13.20 3.82
N GLU A 27 -14.01 13.76 5.01
CA GLU A 27 -13.12 14.77 5.59
C GLU A 27 -11.71 14.23 5.84
N ALA A 28 -11.58 12.97 6.26
CA ALA A 28 -10.28 12.33 6.41
C ALA A 28 -9.56 12.14 5.07
N SER A 29 -10.29 11.67 4.05
CA SER A 29 -9.77 11.52 2.69
C SER A 29 -9.40 12.86 2.07
N LEU A 30 -10.20 13.91 2.31
CA LEU A 30 -9.93 15.26 1.83
C LEU A 30 -8.67 15.84 2.49
N ARG A 31 -8.49 15.68 3.81
CA ARG A 31 -7.28 16.14 4.51
C ARG A 31 -6.02 15.46 3.98
N HIS A 32 -6.08 14.15 3.76
CA HIS A 32 -4.95 13.42 3.17
C HIS A 32 -4.67 13.88 1.74
N TRP A 33 -5.70 14.03 0.90
CA TRP A 33 -5.53 14.58 -0.44
C TRP A 33 -4.95 16.01 -0.42
N GLN A 34 -5.36 16.86 0.53
CA GLN A 34 -4.83 18.22 0.69
C GLN A 34 -3.34 18.19 1.05
N SER A 35 -2.91 17.38 2.02
CA SER A 35 -1.49 17.31 2.39
C SER A 35 -0.60 16.88 1.22
N GLU A 36 -1.08 15.95 0.40
CA GLU A 36 -0.36 15.50 -0.80
C GLU A 36 -0.36 16.58 -1.90
N ALA A 37 -1.42 17.38 -1.99
CA ALA A 37 -1.48 18.51 -2.92
C ALA A 37 -0.47 19.59 -2.53
N ASP A 38 -0.41 19.94 -1.24
CA ASP A 38 0.54 20.92 -0.70
C ASP A 38 1.99 20.47 -0.94
N LEU A 39 2.31 19.17 -0.75
CA LEU A 39 3.63 18.61 -1.06
C LEU A 39 3.97 18.71 -2.54
N ASN A 40 3.05 18.34 -3.44
CA ASN A 40 3.27 18.41 -4.88
C ASN A 40 3.48 19.87 -5.34
N GLU A 41 2.71 20.82 -4.81
CA GLU A 41 2.86 22.24 -5.09
C GLU A 41 4.22 22.76 -4.58
N HIS A 42 4.59 22.40 -3.34
CA HIS A 42 5.88 22.76 -2.75
C HIS A 42 7.06 22.32 -3.63
N TYR A 43 7.11 21.05 -4.04
CA TYR A 43 8.21 20.54 -4.85
C TYR A 43 8.19 21.04 -6.29
N HIS A 44 7.02 21.35 -6.85
CA HIS A 44 6.93 22.02 -8.15
C HIS A 44 7.53 23.43 -8.08
N ALA A 45 7.16 24.21 -7.06
CA ALA A 45 7.73 25.53 -6.82
C ALA A 45 9.24 25.46 -6.59
N LEU A 46 9.71 24.47 -5.82
CA LEU A 46 11.12 24.24 -5.58
C LEU A 46 11.89 23.89 -6.86
N ALA A 47 11.30 23.09 -7.75
CA ALA A 47 11.93 22.72 -9.03
C ALA A 47 12.10 23.93 -9.96
N LEU A 48 11.09 24.81 -10.01
CA LEU A 48 11.12 26.07 -10.75
C LEU A 48 12.14 27.06 -10.15
N GLY A 49 12.16 27.17 -8.82
CA GLY A 49 12.95 28.16 -8.10
C GLY A 49 14.38 27.75 -7.77
N ALA A 50 14.77 26.48 -7.97
CA ALA A 50 16.08 25.98 -7.59
C ALA A 50 17.21 26.80 -8.25
N ARG A 51 18.14 27.30 -7.42
CA ARG A 51 19.35 28.00 -7.86
C ARG A 51 20.56 27.24 -7.33
N PRO A 52 21.15 26.37 -8.16
CA PRO A 52 22.37 25.68 -7.78
C PRO A 52 23.49 26.67 -7.45
N LEU A 53 24.37 26.30 -6.53
CA LEU A 53 25.50 27.11 -6.11
C LEU A 53 26.75 26.71 -6.91
N GLY A 54 27.45 27.69 -7.47
CA GLY A 54 28.70 27.45 -8.19
C GLY A 54 29.88 27.12 -7.28
N PRO A 55 31.07 26.86 -7.86
CA PRO A 55 32.31 26.57 -7.12
C PRO A 55 32.72 27.61 -6.08
N ASP A 56 32.44 28.89 -6.34
CA ASP A 56 32.72 30.01 -5.45
C ASP A 56 31.84 30.03 -4.19
N GLN A 57 30.69 29.36 -4.25
CA GLN A 57 29.69 29.28 -3.18
C GLN A 57 29.60 27.88 -2.55
N ALA A 58 30.52 27.00 -2.89
CA ALA A 58 30.53 25.62 -2.42
C ALA A 58 30.68 25.53 -0.88
N PRO A 59 30.04 24.55 -0.24
CA PRO A 59 30.27 24.30 1.18
C PRO A 59 31.76 24.00 1.46
N ALA A 60 32.27 24.50 2.58
CA ALA A 60 33.67 24.29 2.97
C ALA A 60 34.04 22.80 3.00
N GLY A 61 35.20 22.46 2.44
CA GLY A 61 35.72 21.09 2.32
C GLY A 61 35.23 20.33 1.09
N VAL A 62 34.44 20.95 0.21
CA VAL A 62 33.96 20.33 -1.04
C VAL A 62 34.78 20.85 -2.22
N GLY A 63 35.58 19.99 -2.83
CA GLY A 63 36.27 20.31 -4.08
C GLY A 63 35.33 20.11 -5.27
N LEU A 64 34.85 21.20 -5.87
CA LEU A 64 34.02 21.19 -7.07
C LEU A 64 34.85 21.32 -8.35
N GLY A 65 34.40 20.69 -9.44
CA GLY A 65 34.90 20.97 -10.78
C GLY A 65 34.51 22.38 -11.27
N GLU A 66 35.11 22.86 -12.36
CA GLU A 66 34.91 24.23 -12.88
C GLU A 66 33.43 24.54 -13.20
N ASP A 67 32.69 23.55 -13.69
CA ASP A 67 31.26 23.66 -14.03
C ASP A 67 30.34 22.83 -13.10
N GLU A 68 30.86 22.37 -11.95
CA GLU A 68 30.06 21.55 -11.03
C GLU A 68 29.24 22.45 -10.09
N GLU A 69 27.93 22.24 -10.05
CA GLU A 69 27.00 23.03 -9.25
C GLU A 69 26.40 22.23 -8.10
N VAL A 70 26.27 22.85 -6.92
CA VAL A 70 25.64 22.24 -5.74
C VAL A 70 24.14 22.51 -5.73
N TYR A 71 23.36 21.44 -5.72
CA TYR A 71 21.91 21.49 -5.66
C TYR A 71 21.39 21.46 -4.22
N TRP A 72 22.09 20.75 -3.33
CA TRP A 72 21.69 20.62 -1.93
C TRP A 72 22.86 20.20 -1.04
N ALA A 73 22.84 20.64 0.21
CA ALA A 73 23.75 20.18 1.24
C ALA A 73 22.98 19.95 2.54
N GLY A 74 23.26 18.83 3.21
CA GLY A 74 22.64 18.44 4.47
C GLY A 74 23.65 17.88 5.45
N SER A 75 23.37 17.96 6.74
CA SER A 75 24.23 17.41 7.80
C SER A 75 23.52 16.29 8.56
N GLY A 76 24.28 15.51 9.33
CA GLY A 76 23.71 14.42 10.15
C GLY A 76 23.36 13.16 9.35
N ALA A 77 23.87 13.06 8.12
CA ALA A 77 23.73 11.85 7.31
C ALA A 77 24.53 10.71 7.95
N VAL A 78 23.99 9.49 7.90
CA VAL A 78 24.69 8.26 8.27
C VAL A 78 25.07 7.52 6.99
N LEU A 79 26.36 7.25 6.80
CA LEU A 79 26.83 6.36 5.76
C LEU A 79 26.47 4.92 6.14
N VAL A 80 25.72 4.26 5.26
CA VAL A 80 25.33 2.86 5.44
C VAL A 80 25.92 2.00 4.33
N GLU A 81 26.35 0.79 4.68
CA GLU A 81 26.80 -0.24 3.72
C GLU A 81 26.04 -1.53 3.96
N CYS A 82 25.38 -2.04 2.93
CA CYS A 82 24.64 -3.29 3.01
C CYS A 82 25.59 -4.47 2.74
N ALA A 83 25.56 -5.45 3.64
CA ALA A 83 26.31 -6.69 3.47
C ALA A 83 25.69 -7.58 2.37
N GLU A 84 24.36 -7.57 2.24
CA GLU A 84 23.64 -8.34 1.24
C GLU A 84 23.27 -7.49 0.01
N PRO A 85 23.31 -8.06 -1.21
CA PRO A 85 22.92 -7.35 -2.42
C PRO A 85 21.45 -6.94 -2.37
N VAL A 86 21.19 -5.65 -2.50
CA VAL A 86 19.82 -5.13 -2.54
C VAL A 86 19.32 -5.10 -3.98
N ARG A 87 18.05 -5.44 -4.21
CA ARG A 87 17.40 -5.22 -5.51
C ARG A 87 17.27 -3.72 -5.74
N MET A 88 18.02 -3.20 -6.72
CA MET A 88 18.01 -1.79 -7.09
C MET A 88 17.44 -1.58 -8.48
N PHE A 89 16.95 -0.37 -8.72
CA PHE A 89 16.38 0.02 -10.00
C PHE A 89 17.35 0.91 -10.76
N ARG A 90 17.26 0.91 -12.09
CA ARG A 90 18.06 1.82 -12.91
C ARG A 90 17.73 3.27 -12.51
N PRO A 91 18.73 4.12 -12.23
CA PRO A 91 18.49 5.49 -11.82
C PRO A 91 17.87 6.29 -12.98
N VAL A 92 16.61 6.68 -12.79
CA VAL A 92 15.88 7.57 -13.70
C VAL A 92 15.20 8.66 -12.89
N HIS A 93 15.44 9.92 -13.23
CA HIS A 93 14.85 11.07 -12.53
C HIS A 93 13.33 11.09 -12.65
N ALA A 94 12.78 10.58 -13.76
CA ALA A 94 11.33 10.43 -13.97
C ALA A 94 10.64 9.42 -13.03
N ALA A 95 11.40 8.61 -12.28
CA ALA A 95 10.83 7.75 -11.23
C ALA A 95 10.58 8.49 -9.91
N TYR A 96 10.96 9.77 -9.81
CA TYR A 96 10.68 10.57 -8.63
C TYR A 96 9.18 10.90 -8.53
N CYS A 97 8.60 10.66 -7.35
CA CYS A 97 7.22 11.00 -7.02
C CYS A 97 7.15 11.42 -5.54
N PRO A 98 6.92 12.71 -5.21
CA PRO A 98 6.93 13.19 -3.83
C PRO A 98 5.86 12.52 -2.97
N ALA A 99 4.64 12.50 -3.50
CA ALA A 99 3.42 12.07 -2.83
C ALA A 99 3.37 10.55 -2.59
N ARG A 100 3.50 9.78 -3.67
CA ARG A 100 3.16 8.36 -3.62
C ARG A 100 4.29 7.46 -3.11
N ARG A 101 5.52 7.97 -2.98
CA ARG A 101 6.72 7.12 -2.84
C ARG A 101 6.68 5.92 -3.80
N VAL A 102 6.16 6.15 -5.00
CA VAL A 102 6.05 5.15 -6.08
C VAL A 102 7.27 5.35 -6.97
N GLY A 103 8.02 4.26 -7.18
CA GLY A 103 9.32 4.30 -7.84
C GLY A 103 10.25 3.26 -7.21
N ALA A 104 11.55 3.53 -7.21
CA ALA A 104 12.59 2.68 -6.65
C ALA A 104 12.52 2.58 -5.11
N TYR A 105 11.36 2.29 -4.52
CA TYR A 105 11.20 2.17 -3.08
C TYR A 105 11.20 0.69 -2.67
N ALA A 106 11.98 0.35 -1.66
CA ALA A 106 12.06 -1.00 -1.09
C ALA A 106 11.84 -0.94 0.44
N PRO A 107 11.44 -2.06 1.08
CA PRO A 107 11.37 -2.17 2.54
C PRO A 107 12.79 -2.28 3.11
N LEU A 108 13.59 -1.22 2.93
CA LEU A 108 14.92 -1.16 3.50
C LEU A 108 14.77 -0.77 4.96
N TYR A 109 15.14 -1.68 5.85
CA TYR A 109 15.23 -1.40 7.28
C TYR A 109 16.60 -0.81 7.57
N TYR A 110 16.63 0.24 8.40
CA TYR A 110 17.90 0.76 8.90
C TYR A 110 18.47 -0.25 9.89
N ASP A 111 19.55 -0.91 9.50
CA ASP A 111 20.36 -1.70 10.41
C ASP A 111 21.44 -0.80 11.03
N ALA A 112 21.46 -0.69 12.36
CA ALA A 112 22.46 0.10 13.06
C ALA A 112 23.88 -0.45 12.84
N ASP A 113 24.02 -1.76 12.64
CA ASP A 113 25.31 -2.42 12.39
C ASP A 113 25.82 -2.17 10.95
N ALA A 114 24.94 -1.71 10.05
CA ALA A 114 25.30 -1.24 8.71
C ALA A 114 25.86 0.19 8.71
N SER A 115 25.77 0.92 9.84
CA SER A 115 26.36 2.24 10.00
C SER A 115 27.88 2.17 9.90
N ARG A 116 28.48 3.07 9.13
CA ARG A 116 29.94 3.17 8.96
C ARG A 116 30.50 4.49 9.47
N ASP A 117 29.81 5.58 9.23
CA ASP A 117 30.23 6.92 9.63
C ASP A 117 29.05 7.90 9.66
N ARG A 118 29.22 9.06 10.27
CA ARG A 118 28.26 10.17 10.27
C ARG A 118 28.91 11.44 9.75
N GLY A 119 28.17 12.20 8.96
CA GLY A 119 28.77 13.30 8.23
C GLY A 119 27.81 14.23 7.53
N ARG A 120 28.39 15.06 6.68
CA ARG A 120 27.67 15.95 5.76
C ARG A 120 27.47 15.23 4.43
N VAL A 121 26.44 15.63 3.72
CA VAL A 121 26.20 15.21 2.36
C VAL A 121 26.00 16.41 1.46
N VAL A 122 26.46 16.29 0.23
CA VAL A 122 26.36 17.31 -0.81
C VAL A 122 25.92 16.63 -2.09
N VAL A 123 24.88 17.19 -2.72
CA VAL A 123 24.37 16.74 -4.01
C VAL A 123 24.76 17.79 -5.03
N THR A 124 25.52 17.37 -6.04
CA THR A 124 25.86 18.18 -7.20
C THR A 124 25.18 17.64 -8.44
N ASP A 125 25.25 18.37 -9.55
CA ASP A 125 24.82 17.89 -10.88
C ASP A 125 25.70 16.75 -11.44
N GLN A 126 26.79 16.37 -10.76
CA GLN A 126 27.68 15.30 -11.23
C GLN A 126 27.71 14.09 -10.28
N ARG A 127 27.46 14.29 -8.99
CA ARG A 127 27.67 13.26 -7.96
C ARG A 127 26.96 13.58 -6.65
N VAL A 128 26.84 12.54 -5.83
CA VAL A 128 26.60 12.71 -4.39
C VAL A 128 27.92 12.53 -3.66
N LEU A 129 28.23 13.44 -2.74
CA LEU A 129 29.38 13.35 -1.83
C LEU A 129 28.89 13.20 -0.40
N PHE A 130 29.47 12.28 0.33
CA PHE A 130 29.41 12.16 1.78
C PHE A 130 30.78 12.47 2.33
N ILE A 131 30.82 13.36 3.32
CA ILE A 131 32.04 13.81 3.98
C ILE A 131 31.90 13.44 5.46
N GLY A 132 32.64 12.42 5.85
CA GLY A 132 32.59 11.82 7.19
C GLY A 132 33.73 12.28 8.09
N GLY A 133 33.72 11.82 9.34
CA GLY A 133 34.87 12.03 10.24
C GLY A 133 36.01 11.04 9.96
N HIS A 134 35.68 9.89 9.37
CA HIS A 134 36.61 8.78 9.14
C HIS A 134 36.61 8.33 7.68
N VAL A 135 35.47 8.41 7.00
CA VAL A 135 35.30 7.89 5.64
C VAL A 135 34.54 8.90 4.80
N ASP A 136 35.14 9.27 3.68
CA ASP A 136 34.45 9.99 2.61
C ASP A 136 33.90 9.01 1.58
N ARG A 137 32.78 9.37 0.95
CA ARG A 137 32.15 8.52 -0.06
C ARG A 137 31.54 9.34 -1.18
N THR A 138 31.85 8.95 -2.41
CA THR A 138 31.32 9.58 -3.62
C THR A 138 30.50 8.61 -4.46
N TRP A 139 29.38 9.06 -5.01
CA TRP A 139 28.57 8.34 -5.99
C TRP A 139 28.45 9.21 -7.26
N PRO A 140 29.36 9.03 -8.25
CA PRO A 140 29.26 9.73 -9.53
C PRO A 140 28.04 9.26 -10.31
N PHE A 141 27.26 10.19 -10.87
CA PHE A 141 26.08 9.85 -11.68
C PHE A 141 26.44 9.04 -12.92
N ALA A 142 27.58 9.34 -13.55
CA ALA A 142 28.09 8.59 -14.70
C ALA A 142 28.38 7.10 -14.38
N ALA A 143 28.66 6.77 -13.12
CA ALA A 143 28.92 5.41 -12.66
C ALA A 143 27.72 4.79 -11.93
N LEU A 144 26.61 5.52 -11.75
CA LEU A 144 25.47 5.08 -10.97
C LEU A 144 24.65 4.04 -11.75
N THR A 145 24.64 2.80 -11.26
CA THR A 145 23.98 1.66 -11.89
C THR A 145 22.69 1.25 -11.17
N GLY A 146 22.53 1.63 -9.92
CA GLY A 146 21.35 1.30 -9.12
C GLY A 146 21.02 2.38 -8.10
N LEU A 147 19.73 2.64 -7.92
CA LEU A 147 19.19 3.53 -6.91
C LEU A 147 17.97 2.88 -6.26
N VAL A 148 17.83 3.03 -4.95
CA VAL A 148 16.64 2.63 -4.21
C VAL A 148 16.47 3.50 -2.96
N HIS A 149 15.24 3.87 -2.65
CA HIS A 149 14.84 4.64 -1.47
C HIS A 149 14.08 3.72 -0.51
N SER A 150 14.14 3.98 0.80
CA SER A 150 13.29 3.25 1.74
C SER A 150 11.86 3.78 1.71
N HIS A 151 10.87 2.87 1.74
CA HIS A 151 9.45 3.24 1.84
C HIS A 151 9.15 3.88 3.21
N ARG A 152 9.62 3.23 4.28
CA ARG A 152 9.59 3.74 5.66
C ARG A 152 10.98 4.29 6.00
N GLY A 153 11.05 5.59 6.32
CA GLY A 153 12.30 6.29 6.62
C GLY A 153 12.94 7.04 5.46
N ALA A 154 14.09 7.62 5.74
CA ALA A 154 14.84 8.53 4.89
C ALA A 154 16.19 7.92 4.45
N MET A 155 16.17 6.62 4.12
CA MET A 155 17.33 5.92 3.57
C MET A 155 17.30 5.90 2.04
N THR A 156 18.47 6.04 1.42
CA THR A 156 18.69 5.92 -0.02
C THR A 156 19.98 5.14 -0.27
N LEU A 157 19.89 4.00 -0.95
CA LEU A 157 21.05 3.21 -1.37
C LEU A 157 21.35 3.47 -2.84
N MET A 158 22.65 3.50 -3.15
CA MET A 158 23.19 3.87 -4.45
C MET A 158 24.31 2.90 -4.81
N ARG A 159 24.11 2.15 -5.90
CA ARG A 159 25.12 1.26 -6.48
C ARG A 159 25.85 1.93 -7.62
N VAL A 160 27.17 1.81 -7.62
CA VAL A 160 28.02 2.26 -8.72
C VAL A 160 28.75 1.07 -9.36
N SER A 161 29.09 1.17 -10.63
CA SER A 161 29.73 0.09 -11.42
C SER A 161 31.05 -0.42 -10.84
N HIS A 162 31.82 0.44 -10.19
CA HIS A 162 33.18 0.14 -9.72
C HIS A 162 33.26 -0.32 -8.26
N ARG A 163 32.12 -0.58 -7.59
CA ARG A 163 32.10 -1.03 -6.19
C ARG A 163 31.30 -2.31 -6.03
N GLN A 164 31.81 -3.21 -5.19
CA GLN A 164 31.12 -4.46 -4.87
C GLN A 164 30.01 -4.29 -3.82
N ALA A 165 30.21 -3.40 -2.84
CA ALA A 165 29.23 -3.16 -1.80
C ALA A 165 28.21 -2.08 -2.22
N ASP A 166 26.95 -2.35 -1.88
CA ASP A 166 25.88 -1.36 -1.94
C ASP A 166 26.03 -0.40 -0.76
N SER A 167 26.09 0.89 -1.05
CA SER A 167 26.24 1.91 -0.01
C SER A 167 25.25 3.04 -0.21
N GLY A 168 24.91 3.72 0.86
CA GLY A 168 23.94 4.79 0.81
C GLY A 168 23.95 5.66 2.04
N LEU A 169 22.84 6.38 2.21
CA LEU A 169 22.69 7.41 3.22
C LEU A 169 21.39 7.19 3.95
N ALA A 170 21.43 7.21 5.27
CA ALA A 170 20.25 7.38 6.10
C ALA A 170 20.24 8.80 6.69
N LEU A 171 19.13 9.50 6.50
CA LEU A 171 18.88 10.85 6.97
C LEU A 171 17.65 10.85 7.91
N ASP A 172 17.40 11.96 8.60
CA ASP A 172 16.08 12.19 9.20
C ASP A 172 15.02 12.35 8.12
N GLN A 173 13.74 12.20 8.48
CA GLN A 173 12.65 12.15 7.52
C GLN A 173 12.58 13.40 6.63
N ARG A 174 12.78 14.59 7.21
CA ARG A 174 12.71 15.85 6.47
C ARG A 174 13.88 15.99 5.51
N SER A 175 15.11 15.81 6.01
CA SER A 175 16.31 15.92 5.18
C SER A 175 16.35 14.84 4.09
N GLY A 176 15.81 13.64 4.36
CA GLY A 176 15.71 12.58 3.37
C GLY A 176 14.75 12.88 2.23
N ASP A 177 13.62 13.53 2.50
CA ASP A 177 12.66 13.91 1.46
C ASP A 177 13.21 15.04 0.58
N GLU A 178 13.88 16.03 1.19
CA GLU A 178 14.64 17.06 0.44
C GLU A 178 15.79 16.44 -0.37
N PHE A 179 16.61 15.58 0.23
CA PHE A 179 17.70 14.88 -0.46
C PHE A 179 17.20 14.11 -1.69
N ARG A 180 16.10 13.36 -1.57
CA ARG A 180 15.52 12.58 -2.68
C ARG A 180 15.07 13.48 -3.83
N PHE A 181 14.43 14.61 -3.50
CA PHE A 181 14.04 15.61 -4.49
C PHE A 181 15.27 16.17 -5.23
N PHE A 182 16.25 16.68 -4.48
CA PHE A 182 17.43 17.30 -5.07
C PHE A 182 18.33 16.30 -5.80
N LEU A 183 18.39 15.05 -5.35
CA LEU A 183 19.05 13.96 -6.08
C LEU A 183 18.39 13.74 -7.44
N ALA A 184 17.06 13.69 -7.51
CA ALA A 184 16.34 13.52 -8.77
C ALA A 184 16.52 14.72 -9.71
N LEU A 185 16.44 15.94 -9.17
CA LEU A 185 16.66 17.19 -9.91
C LEU A 185 18.10 17.28 -10.44
N ALA A 186 19.10 16.95 -9.62
CA ALA A 186 20.50 16.97 -10.00
C ALA A 186 20.82 15.90 -11.06
N MET A 187 20.26 14.69 -10.95
CA MET A 187 20.39 13.67 -12.00
C MET A 187 19.73 14.10 -13.33
N ALA A 188 18.66 14.89 -13.29
CA ALA A 188 18.07 15.47 -14.49
C ALA A 188 18.99 16.54 -15.10
N ALA A 189 19.58 17.40 -14.26
CA ALA A 189 20.56 18.40 -14.68
C ALA A 189 21.80 17.77 -15.32
N ALA A 190 22.32 16.70 -14.73
CA ALA A 190 23.43 15.90 -15.26
C ALA A 190 23.21 15.39 -16.70
N ARG A 191 21.93 15.24 -17.09
CA ARG A 191 21.51 14.76 -18.41
C ARG A 191 21.08 15.89 -19.34
N GLY A 192 21.13 17.14 -18.88
CA GLY A 192 20.59 18.30 -19.60
C GLY A 192 19.06 18.32 -19.68
N ASP A 193 18.35 17.53 -18.86
CA ASP A 193 16.88 17.37 -18.90
C ASP A 193 16.17 18.01 -17.69
N ARG A 194 16.74 19.12 -17.17
CA ARG A 194 16.10 19.88 -16.10
C ARG A 194 14.68 20.35 -16.47
N PRO A 195 14.40 20.86 -17.70
CA PRO A 195 13.04 21.22 -18.10
C PRO A 195 12.07 20.03 -18.09
N GLY A 196 12.51 18.84 -18.52
CA GLY A 196 11.70 17.62 -18.49
C GLY A 196 11.36 17.19 -17.06
N PHE A 197 12.29 17.32 -16.12
CA PHE A 197 12.01 17.05 -14.70
C PHE A 197 10.97 18.02 -14.11
N VAL A 198 11.09 19.32 -14.41
CA VAL A 198 10.09 20.32 -13.97
C VAL A 198 8.70 19.99 -14.53
N ALA A 199 8.62 19.66 -15.83
CA ALA A 199 7.36 19.25 -16.47
C ALA A 199 6.78 17.97 -15.86
N HIS A 200 7.63 17.00 -15.51
CA HIS A 200 7.21 15.76 -14.82
C HIS A 200 6.58 16.05 -13.46
N VAL A 201 7.23 16.87 -12.62
CA VAL A 201 6.68 17.25 -11.31
C VAL A 201 5.38 18.03 -11.46
N ALA A 202 5.28 18.94 -12.43
CA ALA A 202 4.04 19.65 -12.76
C ALA A 202 2.91 18.68 -13.17
N GLN A 203 3.23 17.65 -13.96
CA GLN A 203 2.26 16.63 -14.37
C GLN A 203 1.78 15.81 -13.18
N LEU A 204 2.64 15.47 -12.23
CA LEU A 204 2.25 14.79 -10.99
C LEU A 204 1.26 15.64 -10.18
N ALA A 205 1.53 16.93 -10.02
CA ALA A 205 0.62 17.86 -9.36
C ALA A 205 -0.74 17.92 -10.06
N ALA A 206 -0.75 18.05 -11.39
CA ALA A 206 -1.99 18.09 -12.19
C ALA A 206 -2.81 16.79 -12.07
N ARG A 207 -2.17 15.62 -12.11
CA ARG A 207 -2.84 14.33 -11.92
C ARG A 207 -3.45 14.22 -10.52
N HIS A 208 -2.73 14.66 -9.49
CA HIS A 208 -3.22 14.65 -8.12
C HIS A 208 -4.44 15.57 -7.93
N LEU A 209 -4.44 16.74 -8.56
CA LEU A 209 -5.59 17.64 -8.54
C LEU A 209 -6.84 17.02 -9.18
N ALA A 210 -6.67 16.23 -10.24
CA ALA A 210 -7.77 15.51 -10.90
C ALA A 210 -8.37 14.38 -10.03
N GLU A 211 -7.62 13.88 -9.04
CA GLU A 211 -8.05 12.81 -8.12
C GLU A 211 -8.72 13.34 -6.84
N ARG A 212 -9.13 14.62 -6.81
CA ARG A 212 -9.78 15.22 -5.65
C ARG A 212 -11.00 14.41 -5.19
N PRO A 213 -11.08 14.03 -3.90
CA PRO A 213 -12.23 13.32 -3.36
C PRO A 213 -13.54 14.09 -3.61
N THR A 214 -14.57 13.39 -4.09
CA THR A 214 -15.90 13.96 -4.28
C THR A 214 -16.76 13.80 -3.02
N PRO A 215 -17.53 14.82 -2.61
CA PRO A 215 -18.46 14.70 -1.49
C PRO A 215 -19.40 13.49 -1.63
N PRO A 216 -19.60 12.68 -0.57
CA PRO A 216 -20.44 11.49 -0.64
C PRO A 216 -21.91 11.87 -0.77
N ARG A 217 -22.67 11.08 -1.52
CA ARG A 217 -24.13 11.22 -1.59
C ARG A 217 -24.73 10.88 -0.23
N GLN A 218 -25.57 11.76 0.28
CA GLN A 218 -26.26 11.54 1.55
C GLN A 218 -27.33 10.44 1.41
N VAL A 219 -27.47 9.63 2.45
CA VAL A 219 -28.54 8.64 2.57
C VAL A 219 -29.77 9.28 3.21
N SER A 220 -30.94 8.85 2.75
CA SER A 220 -32.23 9.32 3.27
C SER A 220 -32.79 8.35 4.32
N PRO A 221 -33.67 8.81 5.22
CA PRO A 221 -34.33 7.93 6.20
C PRO A 221 -35.12 6.77 5.58
N ARG A 222 -35.60 6.90 4.34
CA ARG A 222 -36.33 5.84 3.63
C ARG A 222 -35.45 4.63 3.31
N GLN A 223 -34.13 4.81 3.28
CA GLN A 223 -33.16 3.74 3.02
C GLN A 223 -32.73 2.99 4.28
N ALA A 224 -33.28 3.36 5.45
CA ALA A 224 -32.95 2.68 6.69
C ALA A 224 -33.47 1.22 6.67
N PRO A 225 -32.66 0.24 7.11
CA PRO A 225 -33.08 -1.15 7.15
C PRO A 225 -34.32 -1.33 8.04
N ALA A 226 -35.23 -2.20 7.62
CA ALA A 226 -36.44 -2.49 8.39
C ALA A 226 -36.07 -3.12 9.74
N ALA A 227 -36.70 -2.67 10.83
CA ALA A 227 -36.38 -3.15 12.18
C ALA A 227 -36.55 -4.67 12.37
N ALA A 228 -37.32 -5.33 11.50
CA ALA A 228 -37.55 -6.77 11.53
C ALA A 228 -36.28 -7.59 11.30
N THR A 229 -35.32 -7.13 10.48
CA THR A 229 -34.09 -7.90 10.20
C THR A 229 -33.09 -7.88 11.35
N ALA A 230 -33.02 -6.78 12.10
CA ALA A 230 -32.16 -6.67 13.29
C ALA A 230 -32.71 -7.47 14.49
N ALA A 231 -34.03 -7.50 14.66
CA ALA A 231 -34.67 -8.35 15.67
C ALA A 231 -34.61 -9.83 15.29
N ALA A 232 -34.79 -10.16 14.00
CA ALA A 232 -34.67 -11.53 13.51
C ALA A 232 -33.24 -12.08 13.64
N THR A 233 -32.19 -11.29 13.35
CA THR A 233 -30.79 -11.72 13.54
C THR A 233 -30.41 -11.88 15.02
N TRP A 234 -30.98 -11.06 15.91
CA TRP A 234 -30.81 -11.23 17.35
C TRP A 234 -31.54 -12.49 17.84
N LEU A 235 -32.81 -12.66 17.45
CA LEU A 235 -33.62 -13.84 17.78
C LEU A 235 -33.05 -15.14 17.20
N THR A 236 -32.57 -15.17 15.96
CA THR A 236 -31.96 -16.38 15.41
C THR A 236 -30.66 -16.74 16.12
N ARG A 237 -29.84 -15.75 16.48
CA ARG A 237 -28.60 -15.98 17.22
C ARG A 237 -28.87 -16.43 18.67
N SER A 238 -29.95 -15.96 19.28
CA SER A 238 -30.39 -16.37 20.62
C SER A 238 -31.12 -17.72 20.65
N CYS A 239 -31.88 -18.06 19.61
CA CYS A 239 -32.67 -19.30 19.54
C CYS A 239 -31.92 -20.48 18.92
N PHE A 240 -31.07 -20.25 17.92
CA PHE A 240 -30.42 -21.33 17.16
C PHE A 240 -28.91 -21.46 17.42
N GLY A 241 -28.30 -20.50 18.14
CA GLY A 241 -26.85 -20.48 18.36
C GLY A 241 -26.05 -20.30 17.06
N PRO A 242 -24.72 -20.11 17.13
CA PRO A 242 -23.89 -20.09 15.94
C PRO A 242 -23.96 -21.46 15.22
N PRO A 243 -23.90 -21.49 13.88
CA PRO A 243 -23.87 -22.75 13.13
C PRO A 243 -22.65 -23.58 13.58
N GLY A 244 -22.89 -24.82 14.05
CA GLY A 244 -21.85 -25.72 14.56
C GLY A 244 -21.88 -26.00 16.08
N ALA A 245 -22.80 -25.42 16.85
CA ALA A 245 -22.94 -25.75 18.27
C ALA A 245 -23.54 -27.16 18.47
N THR A 246 -22.88 -27.99 19.29
CA THR A 246 -23.31 -29.37 19.58
C THR A 246 -24.66 -29.44 20.29
N THR A 247 -25.44 -30.47 19.96
CA THR A 247 -26.85 -30.72 20.36
C THR A 247 -27.11 -30.73 21.87
N VAL A 248 -26.08 -30.82 22.71
CA VAL A 248 -26.23 -30.97 24.17
C VAL A 248 -26.58 -29.65 24.87
N ARG A 249 -26.36 -28.48 24.24
CA ARG A 249 -26.71 -27.16 24.84
C ARG A 249 -28.02 -26.56 24.33
N GLN A 250 -28.79 -27.29 23.52
CA GLN A 250 -30.06 -26.84 22.92
C GLN A 250 -31.31 -27.13 23.77
N ALA A 251 -31.20 -27.91 24.85
CA ALA A 251 -32.38 -28.36 25.60
C ALA A 251 -32.94 -27.32 26.60
N VAL A 252 -32.15 -26.33 27.04
CA VAL A 252 -32.58 -25.39 28.09
C VAL A 252 -33.49 -24.26 27.56
N PRO A 253 -33.22 -23.59 26.42
CA PRO A 253 -34.10 -22.52 25.93
C PRO A 253 -35.40 -23.04 25.27
N VAL A 254 -35.41 -24.27 24.73
CA VAL A 254 -36.60 -24.87 24.10
C VAL A 254 -37.66 -25.24 25.14
N LEU A 255 -37.26 -25.69 26.33
CA LEU A 255 -38.18 -26.04 27.43
C LEU A 255 -38.86 -24.80 28.03
N ILE A 256 -38.15 -23.67 28.09
CA ILE A 256 -38.71 -22.39 28.57
C ILE A 256 -39.73 -21.84 27.54
N MET A 257 -39.49 -22.00 26.24
CA MET A 257 -40.43 -21.56 25.19
C MET A 257 -41.64 -22.50 25.05
N ALA A 258 -41.49 -23.81 25.25
CA ALA A 258 -42.63 -24.74 25.31
C ALA A 258 -43.55 -24.44 26.50
N MET A 259 -42.99 -24.04 27.64
CA MET A 259 -43.76 -23.59 28.81
C MET A 259 -44.52 -22.28 28.57
N ILE A 260 -43.96 -21.36 27.76
CA ILE A 260 -44.63 -20.10 27.39
C ILE A 260 -45.71 -20.33 26.31
N ALA A 261 -45.47 -21.25 25.35
CA ALA A 261 -46.44 -21.61 24.32
C ALA A 261 -47.63 -22.44 24.87
N LEU A 262 -47.45 -23.22 25.94
CA LEU A 262 -48.56 -23.89 26.64
C LEU A 262 -49.34 -22.95 27.58
N GLY A 263 -48.82 -21.77 27.91
CA GLY A 263 -49.49 -20.75 28.74
C GLY A 263 -50.30 -19.70 27.95
N ALA A 264 -50.08 -19.57 26.65
CA ALA A 264 -50.80 -18.63 25.79
C ALA A 264 -51.44 -19.39 24.62
N GLY A 265 -52.69 -19.79 24.80
CA GLY A 265 -53.52 -20.33 23.72
C GLY A 265 -53.64 -19.32 22.59
N VAL A 266 -52.89 -19.54 21.51
CA VAL A 266 -53.05 -18.83 20.24
C VAL A 266 -53.44 -19.87 19.20
N VAL A 267 -54.71 -19.81 18.80
CA VAL A 267 -55.31 -20.58 17.72
C VAL A 267 -54.67 -20.15 16.39
N LEU A 268 -54.10 -21.12 15.68
CA LEU A 268 -53.69 -21.01 14.27
C LEU A 268 -54.94 -21.01 13.38
N VAL A 269 -55.05 -20.03 12.49
CA VAL A 269 -55.93 -20.08 11.31
C VAL A 269 -55.04 -20.02 10.06
N PRO A 270 -55.10 -20.99 9.14
CA PRO A 270 -54.45 -20.86 7.84
C PRO A 270 -55.41 -20.17 6.87
N GLY A 271 -55.00 -19.02 6.32
CA GLY A 271 -55.68 -18.37 5.21
C GLY A 271 -54.88 -18.55 3.93
N SER A 272 -55.27 -19.53 3.11
CA SER A 272 -54.88 -19.63 1.71
C SER A 272 -55.61 -18.57 0.89
N ALA A 273 -54.91 -17.89 -0.01
CA ALA A 273 -55.52 -17.27 -1.18
C ALA A 273 -54.50 -17.16 -2.31
N ASP A 274 -54.68 -18.01 -3.31
CA ASP A 274 -54.14 -17.90 -4.65
C ASP A 274 -54.48 -16.56 -5.30
N GLY A 275 -53.58 -16.06 -6.14
CA GLY A 275 -53.77 -14.84 -6.93
C GLY A 275 -52.82 -14.81 -8.11
N GLN A 276 -53.30 -15.38 -9.21
CA GLN A 276 -52.62 -15.69 -10.47
C GLN A 276 -52.60 -14.50 -11.46
N ALA A 277 -51.52 -14.44 -12.26
CA ALA A 277 -51.35 -13.75 -13.55
C ALA A 277 -51.30 -12.19 -13.54
N SER A 278 -50.50 -11.49 -14.36
CA SER A 278 -50.09 -11.73 -15.74
C SER A 278 -48.78 -11.00 -16.11
N SER A 279 -48.01 -11.58 -17.05
CA SER A 279 -46.98 -10.97 -17.91
C SER A 279 -47.66 -10.28 -19.14
N PRO A 280 -47.00 -9.72 -20.20
CA PRO A 280 -45.57 -9.70 -20.56
C PRO A 280 -45.03 -8.40 -21.24
N ALA A 281 -43.82 -8.54 -21.81
CA ALA A 281 -43.25 -7.86 -22.99
C ALA A 281 -42.58 -6.48 -22.78
N ALA A 282 -41.51 -6.08 -23.48
CA ALA A 282 -40.58 -6.75 -24.39
C ALA A 282 -39.41 -5.79 -24.69
N ALA A 283 -38.28 -6.39 -25.09
CA ALA A 283 -37.30 -5.94 -26.11
C ALA A 283 -36.70 -4.52 -26.07
N ALA A 284 -35.36 -4.45 -26.02
CA ALA A 284 -34.58 -4.02 -27.19
C ALA A 284 -33.09 -4.40 -27.04
N ARG A 285 -32.62 -5.25 -27.95
CA ARG A 285 -31.21 -5.46 -28.30
C ARG A 285 -30.82 -4.41 -29.35
N THR A 286 -29.59 -3.91 -29.31
CA THR A 286 -28.90 -3.42 -30.53
C THR A 286 -27.39 -3.70 -30.43
N PRO A 287 -26.72 -4.15 -31.51
CA PRO A 287 -25.30 -4.56 -31.51
C PRO A 287 -24.35 -3.57 -32.20
N GLY A 288 -23.04 -3.70 -31.92
CA GLY A 288 -21.88 -3.45 -32.82
C GLY A 288 -21.58 -2.01 -33.28
N PRO A 289 -20.33 -1.67 -33.68
CA PRO A 289 -19.46 -2.53 -34.50
C PRO A 289 -17.97 -2.60 -34.10
N THR A 290 -17.31 -3.54 -34.78
CA THR A 290 -15.89 -3.91 -34.79
C THR A 290 -15.10 -3.21 -35.90
N THR A 291 -13.87 -2.80 -35.61
CA THR A 291 -12.71 -2.66 -36.55
C THR A 291 -11.47 -2.47 -35.65
N GLY A 292 -10.35 -3.19 -35.70
CA GLY A 292 -9.78 -4.08 -36.71
C GLY A 292 -8.65 -3.39 -37.47
N VAL A 293 -7.41 -3.37 -36.96
CA VAL A 293 -6.18 -3.20 -37.77
C VAL A 293 -5.00 -3.97 -37.14
N THR A 294 -4.34 -4.74 -38.00
CA THR A 294 -3.15 -5.57 -37.84
C THR A 294 -1.97 -4.92 -38.59
N ALA A 295 -0.73 -5.04 -38.10
CA ALA A 295 0.53 -5.12 -38.88
C ALA A 295 1.75 -5.15 -37.91
N GLN A 296 2.55 -6.22 -37.87
CA GLN A 296 3.84 -6.41 -38.60
C GLN A 296 4.96 -5.43 -38.16
N GLY A 297 6.22 -5.78 -37.88
CA GLY A 297 6.99 -7.02 -38.01
C GLY A 297 8.48 -6.66 -38.26
N GLY A 298 9.38 -6.98 -37.30
CA GLY A 298 10.84 -7.21 -37.44
C GLY A 298 11.78 -6.08 -37.91
N PRO A 299 13.12 -6.27 -37.95
CA PRO A 299 13.95 -7.30 -37.31
C PRO A 299 15.16 -6.74 -36.50
N SER A 300 15.83 -7.66 -35.80
CA SER A 300 17.13 -7.52 -35.12
C SER A 300 18.34 -7.58 -36.07
N PRO A 301 19.52 -7.07 -35.67
CA PRO A 301 20.76 -7.86 -35.75
C PRO A 301 21.56 -7.77 -34.43
N LYS A 302 21.95 -8.87 -33.75
CA LYS A 302 23.07 -9.84 -33.97
C LYS A 302 24.51 -9.28 -33.83
N ARG A 303 25.20 -9.87 -32.82
CA ARG A 303 26.64 -10.29 -32.74
C ARG A 303 27.70 -9.20 -32.49
N SER A 304 28.82 -9.41 -31.79
CA SER A 304 29.38 -10.46 -30.91
C SER A 304 30.75 -9.93 -30.36
N PRO A 305 31.66 -10.72 -29.72
CA PRO A 305 32.30 -10.35 -28.46
C PRO A 305 33.77 -9.87 -28.58
N LYS A 306 34.35 -9.36 -27.49
CA LYS A 306 35.81 -9.26 -27.35
C LYS A 306 36.28 -9.77 -25.97
N ARG A 307 37.25 -10.69 -26.05
CA ARG A 307 37.96 -11.46 -25.02
C ARG A 307 38.98 -10.61 -24.23
N SER A 308 39.13 -10.95 -22.93
CA SER A 308 40.35 -11.12 -22.07
C SER A 308 41.44 -10.03 -22.02
N PRO A 309 42.37 -9.99 -21.01
CA PRO A 309 42.76 -11.03 -20.04
C PRO A 309 42.88 -10.53 -18.55
N GLU A 310 42.70 -11.38 -17.54
CA GLU A 310 43.73 -12.08 -16.72
C GLU A 310 44.52 -11.20 -15.71
N ARG A 311 44.26 -11.41 -14.41
CA ARG A 311 45.19 -11.26 -13.26
C ARG A 311 44.77 -12.29 -12.21
N SER A 312 45.57 -13.33 -11.98
CA SER A 312 46.69 -13.43 -11.02
C SER A 312 46.23 -13.48 -9.55
N PRO A 313 46.66 -14.49 -8.75
CA PRO A 313 46.06 -14.82 -7.46
C PRO A 313 46.65 -14.01 -6.30
N GLU A 314 45.80 -13.67 -5.32
CA GLU A 314 46.20 -13.00 -4.07
C GLU A 314 45.97 -13.95 -2.87
N PRO A 315 46.84 -13.96 -1.83
CA PRO A 315 47.11 -15.13 -1.01
C PRO A 315 46.18 -15.33 0.20
N ALA A 316 46.25 -16.56 0.72
CA ALA A 316 45.47 -17.14 1.79
C ALA A 316 45.36 -16.29 3.07
N ARG A 317 44.11 -16.04 3.51
CA ARG A 317 43.81 -15.57 4.87
C ARG A 317 43.77 -16.73 5.86
N ARG A 318 44.51 -16.55 6.95
CA ARG A 318 44.51 -17.34 8.19
C ARG A 318 43.14 -17.24 8.91
N PRO A 319 42.61 -18.33 9.50
CA PRO A 319 41.34 -18.31 10.21
C PRO A 319 41.47 -17.66 11.59
N GLN A 320 40.52 -16.80 11.95
CA GLN A 320 40.33 -16.29 13.31
C GLN A 320 38.99 -16.80 13.88
N PRO A 321 38.90 -16.99 15.22
CA PRO A 321 37.98 -17.91 15.85
C PRO A 321 36.55 -17.38 16.00
N SER A 322 35.61 -18.32 15.86
CA SER A 322 34.17 -18.15 16.06
C SER A 322 33.85 -18.00 17.55
N THR A 323 33.25 -16.88 17.95
CA THR A 323 32.62 -16.72 19.26
C THR A 323 31.11 -16.92 19.13
N THR A 324 30.63 -17.97 19.79
CA THR A 324 29.20 -18.32 19.93
C THR A 324 28.46 -17.25 20.74
N PRO A 325 27.34 -16.67 20.25
CA PRO A 325 26.49 -15.85 21.09
C PRO A 325 25.48 -16.69 21.88
N THR A 326 25.48 -16.46 23.18
CA THR A 326 24.57 -16.95 24.21
C THR A 326 23.11 -16.56 23.92
N ARG A 327 22.24 -17.57 24.00
CA ARG A 327 20.78 -17.49 23.82
C ARG A 327 20.13 -16.79 25.02
N SER A 328 19.36 -15.72 24.78
CA SER A 328 18.55 -15.02 25.79
C SER A 328 17.06 -15.41 25.67
N PRO A 329 16.26 -15.40 26.76
CA PRO A 329 15.06 -16.22 26.91
C PRO A 329 13.78 -15.62 26.32
N ALA A 330 12.91 -16.50 25.85
CA ALA A 330 11.61 -16.23 25.26
C ALA A 330 10.57 -15.82 26.32
N TRP A 331 9.86 -14.72 26.07
CA TRP A 331 8.62 -14.37 26.76
C TRP A 331 7.43 -15.05 26.09
N ARG A 332 6.69 -15.84 26.86
CA ARG A 332 5.43 -16.47 26.46
C ARG A 332 4.27 -15.49 26.66
N SER A 333 3.36 -15.44 25.69
CA SER A 333 1.97 -14.97 25.90
C SER A 333 1.00 -16.11 25.58
N PRO A 334 -0.16 -16.18 26.27
CA PRO A 334 -1.02 -17.35 26.27
C PRO A 334 -1.96 -17.42 25.06
N SER A 335 -2.19 -18.64 24.59
CA SER A 335 -3.04 -19.00 23.47
C SER A 335 -4.39 -19.52 23.98
N PRO A 336 -5.54 -19.14 23.39
CA PRO A 336 -6.77 -19.90 23.50
C PRO A 336 -6.86 -20.92 22.34
N SER A 337 -6.90 -22.20 22.70
CA SER A 337 -7.09 -23.33 21.77
C SER A 337 -8.35 -23.21 20.93
N ALA A 338 -8.20 -23.28 19.61
CA ALA A 338 -9.23 -23.69 18.68
C ALA A 338 -8.84 -25.03 18.06
N VAL A 339 -9.84 -25.91 17.95
CA VAL A 339 -9.77 -27.27 17.43
C VAL A 339 -9.37 -27.22 15.94
N ALA A 340 -8.37 -28.01 15.56
CA ALA A 340 -7.81 -28.04 14.21
C ALA A 340 -8.76 -28.74 13.22
N ALA A 341 -9.19 -28.00 12.19
CA ALA A 341 -9.60 -28.55 10.90
C ALA A 341 -8.44 -28.38 9.89
N ASP A 342 -8.40 -29.24 8.86
CA ASP A 342 -7.26 -29.45 7.96
C ASP A 342 -6.70 -28.14 7.34
N PRO A 343 -5.42 -27.80 7.58
CA PRO A 343 -4.81 -26.54 7.13
C PRO A 343 -4.54 -26.46 5.61
N VAL A 344 -4.94 -27.47 4.84
CA VAL A 344 -4.61 -27.57 3.40
C VAL A 344 -5.65 -26.87 2.51
N ALA A 345 -6.87 -26.60 2.99
CA ALA A 345 -7.95 -26.05 2.15
C ALA A 345 -7.87 -24.52 1.91
N TYR A 346 -7.31 -23.75 2.85
CA TYR A 346 -7.39 -22.28 2.82
C TYR A 346 -6.08 -21.57 2.41
N CYS A 347 -5.00 -22.30 2.17
CA CYS A 347 -3.73 -21.73 1.70
C CYS A 347 -3.26 -20.52 2.52
N GLU A 348 -3.19 -20.72 3.84
CA GLU A 348 -2.86 -19.69 4.84
C GLU A 348 -3.87 -18.51 4.93
N ALA A 349 -5.04 -18.61 4.28
CA ALA A 349 -6.16 -17.77 4.63
C ALA A 349 -6.69 -18.21 5.99
N LEU A 350 -7.05 -17.23 6.82
CA LEU A 350 -7.78 -17.52 8.04
C LEU A 350 -9.11 -18.20 7.64
N GLU A 351 -9.50 -19.24 8.36
CA GLU A 351 -10.85 -19.80 8.25
C GLU A 351 -11.85 -18.64 8.29
N ASN A 352 -12.78 -18.61 7.35
CA ASN A 352 -13.73 -17.51 7.24
C ASN A 352 -15.11 -18.01 6.79
N PRO A 353 -16.19 -17.32 7.16
CA PRO A 353 -17.56 -17.80 6.92
C PRO A 353 -17.96 -17.94 5.45
N TRP A 354 -17.15 -17.41 4.52
CA TRP A 354 -17.47 -17.32 3.10
C TRP A 354 -16.67 -18.29 2.24
N GLY A 355 -15.78 -19.10 2.82
CA GLY A 355 -14.95 -20.03 2.07
C GLY A 355 -13.89 -19.34 1.21
N TYR A 356 -13.47 -18.13 1.56
CA TYR A 356 -12.45 -17.41 0.80
C TYR A 356 -11.05 -18.03 1.00
N THR A 357 -10.29 -18.13 -0.08
CA THR A 357 -8.97 -18.78 -0.13
C THR A 357 -7.95 -17.94 -0.90
N PHE A 358 -6.66 -18.23 -0.76
CA PHE A 358 -5.57 -17.57 -1.49
C PHE A 358 -4.99 -18.40 -2.65
N CYS A 359 -5.43 -19.65 -2.83
CA CYS A 359 -4.84 -20.54 -3.83
C CYS A 359 -5.44 -20.38 -5.23
N GLU A 360 -6.76 -20.51 -5.34
CA GLU A 360 -7.43 -20.66 -6.61
C GLU A 360 -8.91 -20.28 -6.50
N GLY A 361 -9.55 -20.03 -7.65
CA GLY A 361 -10.94 -19.60 -7.74
C GLY A 361 -11.09 -18.26 -8.47
N GLU A 362 -12.27 -17.67 -8.36
CA GLU A 362 -12.58 -16.39 -8.98
C GLU A 362 -12.19 -15.23 -8.05
N PRO A 363 -11.47 -14.20 -8.55
CA PRO A 363 -11.10 -13.05 -7.74
C PRO A 363 -12.34 -12.35 -7.19
N ILE A 364 -12.35 -12.13 -5.88
CA ILE A 364 -13.50 -11.50 -5.23
C ILE A 364 -13.53 -10.02 -5.60
N THR A 365 -14.54 -9.60 -6.34
CA THR A 365 -14.79 -8.17 -6.65
C THR A 365 -15.98 -7.60 -5.90
N GLU A 366 -16.79 -8.45 -5.28
CA GLU A 366 -17.96 -8.08 -4.47
C GLU A 366 -17.96 -8.91 -3.18
N PRO A 367 -17.12 -8.56 -2.18
CA PRO A 367 -17.09 -9.28 -0.90
C PRO A 367 -18.39 -9.04 -0.12
N ASP A 368 -18.73 -9.98 0.75
CA ASP A 368 -19.87 -9.86 1.66
C ASP A 368 -19.80 -8.58 2.51
N ALA A 369 -20.94 -7.93 2.77
CA ALA A 369 -20.99 -6.66 3.49
C ALA A 369 -20.37 -6.69 4.90
N ALA A 370 -20.30 -7.86 5.55
CA ALA A 370 -19.66 -8.06 6.85
C ALA A 370 -18.15 -8.41 6.75
N PHE A 371 -17.56 -8.39 5.56
CA PHE A 371 -16.16 -8.75 5.34
C PHE A 371 -15.18 -7.98 6.24
N CYS A 372 -15.33 -6.66 6.34
CA CYS A 372 -14.46 -5.81 7.16
C CYS A 372 -14.78 -5.85 8.66
N ASP A 373 -15.84 -6.56 9.06
CA ASP A 373 -16.09 -6.87 10.48
C ASP A 373 -15.27 -8.10 10.92
N TYR A 374 -14.84 -8.93 9.96
CA TYR A 374 -14.05 -10.14 10.18
C TYR A 374 -12.56 -9.93 9.89
N PHE A 375 -12.24 -9.32 8.75
CA PHE A 375 -10.89 -9.01 8.33
C PHE A 375 -10.55 -7.55 8.58
N GLU A 376 -9.30 -7.27 8.95
CA GLU A 376 -8.84 -5.90 9.08
C GLU A 376 -8.70 -5.26 7.70
N CYS A 377 -9.67 -4.41 7.35
CA CYS A 377 -9.69 -3.70 6.08
C CYS A 377 -8.95 -2.37 6.15
N VAL A 378 -8.32 -1.99 5.04
CA VAL A 378 -7.85 -0.63 4.83
C VAL A 378 -9.03 0.34 4.90
N LYS A 379 -8.76 1.56 5.38
CA LYS A 379 -9.81 2.57 5.67
C LYS A 379 -10.76 2.88 4.51
N ASN A 380 -10.31 2.72 3.26
CA ASN A 380 -11.07 3.01 2.04
C ASN A 380 -11.51 1.74 1.28
N PHE A 381 -11.55 0.58 1.94
CA PHE A 381 -11.86 -0.70 1.31
C PHE A 381 -13.12 -0.66 0.45
N TRP A 382 -14.24 -0.18 0.98
CA TRP A 382 -15.54 -0.16 0.29
C TRP A 382 -15.62 0.80 -0.90
N HIS A 383 -14.66 1.72 -1.05
CA HIS A 383 -14.54 2.59 -2.23
C HIS A 383 -13.72 1.96 -3.36
N GLY A 384 -13.06 0.85 -3.09
CA GLY A 384 -12.28 0.12 -4.07
C GLY A 384 -13.15 -0.49 -5.17
N LYS A 385 -12.61 -0.51 -6.39
CA LYS A 385 -13.26 -1.05 -7.60
C LYS A 385 -12.43 -2.15 -8.26
N GLY A 386 -11.52 -2.76 -7.50
CA GLY A 386 -10.67 -3.86 -7.94
C GLY A 386 -11.09 -5.17 -7.29
N GLN A 387 -10.26 -6.18 -7.46
CA GLN A 387 -10.35 -7.42 -6.70
C GLN A 387 -9.85 -7.20 -5.25
N VAL A 388 -10.36 -8.02 -4.33
CA VAL A 388 -9.93 -8.03 -2.94
C VAL A 388 -8.56 -8.67 -2.86
N VAL A 389 -7.63 -7.96 -2.23
CA VAL A 389 -6.24 -8.38 -2.05
C VAL A 389 -5.83 -8.20 -0.60
N GLN A 390 -4.95 -9.06 -0.13
CA GLN A 390 -4.22 -8.85 1.11
C GLN A 390 -2.99 -7.98 0.83
N CYS A 391 -2.80 -6.94 1.63
CA CYS A 391 -1.62 -6.10 1.63
C CYS A 391 -0.51 -6.75 2.49
N GLU A 392 0.74 -6.29 2.37
CA GLU A 392 1.84 -6.92 3.12
C GLU A 392 1.78 -6.73 4.64
N ASP A 393 1.12 -5.68 5.11
CA ASP A 393 0.86 -5.50 6.54
C ASP A 393 -0.28 -6.39 7.09
N GLY A 394 -0.87 -7.25 6.25
CA GLY A 394 -1.93 -8.18 6.62
C GLY A 394 -3.34 -7.61 6.46
N THR A 395 -3.48 -6.31 6.19
CA THR A 395 -4.79 -5.67 5.95
C THR A 395 -5.34 -6.01 4.56
N PHE A 396 -6.65 -5.84 4.36
CA PHE A 396 -7.31 -6.13 3.09
C PHE A 396 -7.73 -4.87 2.34
N SER A 397 -7.56 -4.87 1.02
CA SER A 397 -7.92 -3.77 0.11
C SER A 397 -8.74 -4.27 -1.07
N LYS A 398 -9.74 -3.51 -1.52
CA LYS A 398 -10.52 -3.79 -2.74
C LYS A 398 -9.99 -3.00 -3.95
N SER A 399 -8.67 -2.87 -4.05
CA SER A 399 -8.01 -2.11 -5.12
C SER A 399 -7.27 -2.97 -6.13
N GLY A 400 -7.14 -4.27 -5.87
CA GLY A 400 -6.32 -5.22 -6.62
C GLY A 400 -6.62 -5.27 -8.11
N GLY A 401 -5.64 -5.75 -8.88
CA GLY A 401 -5.71 -5.77 -10.35
C GLY A 401 -5.59 -4.37 -10.99
N ARG A 402 -5.30 -3.34 -10.18
CA ARG A 402 -5.10 -1.95 -10.61
C ARG A 402 -3.74 -1.47 -10.08
N GLY A 403 -3.06 -0.62 -10.87
CA GLY A 403 -1.77 -0.06 -10.48
C GLY A 403 -1.89 0.79 -9.21
N GLY A 404 -1.04 0.52 -8.21
CA GLY A 404 -1.01 1.27 -6.94
C GLY A 404 -1.85 0.67 -5.81
N SER A 405 -2.26 -0.59 -5.92
CA SER A 405 -2.93 -1.31 -4.83
C SER A 405 -2.05 -1.43 -3.58
N CYS A 406 -2.63 -1.28 -2.39
CA CYS A 406 -1.93 -1.43 -1.11
C CYS A 406 -0.67 -0.54 -0.91
N VAL A 407 -0.52 0.57 -1.65
CA VAL A 407 0.70 1.41 -1.58
C VAL A 407 1.02 1.94 -0.18
N GLN A 408 -0.01 2.26 0.61
CA GLN A 408 0.14 2.69 2.01
C GLN A 408 0.37 1.52 2.99
N HIS A 409 0.19 0.29 2.50
CA HIS A 409 0.12 -0.96 3.27
C HIS A 409 1.20 -1.97 2.83
N GLY A 410 2.29 -1.48 2.24
CA GLY A 410 3.45 -2.31 1.86
C GLY A 410 3.37 -2.97 0.49
N GLY A 411 2.35 -2.66 -0.31
CA GLY A 411 2.10 -3.28 -1.61
C GLY A 411 1.17 -4.49 -1.52
N GLU A 412 0.76 -4.97 -2.69
CA GLU A 412 -0.10 -6.14 -2.81
C GLU A 412 0.70 -7.41 -2.50
N LYS A 413 0.25 -8.18 -1.52
CA LYS A 413 0.85 -9.48 -1.17
C LYS A 413 0.27 -10.59 -2.04
N ARG A 414 -1.06 -10.73 -2.03
CA ARG A 414 -1.79 -11.79 -2.74
C ARG A 414 -3.27 -11.43 -2.94
N THR A 415 -3.87 -11.97 -4.01
CA THR A 415 -5.30 -11.83 -4.31
C THR A 415 -6.11 -12.86 -3.55
N LEU A 416 -7.29 -12.46 -3.04
CA LEU A 416 -8.24 -13.33 -2.36
C LEU A 416 -9.30 -13.82 -3.36
N TYR A 417 -9.57 -15.12 -3.31
CA TYR A 417 -10.46 -15.82 -4.23
C TYR A 417 -11.65 -16.43 -3.48
N GLN A 418 -12.76 -16.61 -4.18
CA GLN A 418 -13.84 -17.49 -3.74
C GLN A 418 -13.79 -18.79 -4.56
N GLU A 419 -14.05 -19.93 -3.92
CA GLU A 419 -14.30 -21.18 -4.64
C GLU A 419 -15.51 -20.99 -5.56
N GLY A 420 -15.37 -21.41 -6.82
CA GLY A 420 -16.35 -21.23 -7.89
C GLY A 420 -17.46 -22.28 -7.89
#